data_AF-A0A2E6HG95-F1
#
_entry.id   AF-A0A2E6HG95-F1
#
_cell.length_a   1.000
_cell.length_b   1.000
_cell.length_c   1.000
_cell.angle_alpha   90.00
_cell.angle_beta   90.00
_cell.angle_gamma   90.00
#
_symmetry.space_group_name_H-M   'P 1'
#
loop_
_entity.id
_entity.type
_entity.pdbx_description
1 polymer ?
#
loop_
_entity_poly.entity_id
_entity_poly.type
_entity_poly.pdbx_seq_one_letter_code
_entity_poly.pdbx_strand_id
1 'polypeptide(L)'
;MISFRLLLVFLLLELSLQLSVAQVEKRGHDIHLTKPAVKWTGPAPGLRILAKPLNDGAWLVSTEVSGFKFSPEDAGRKHLPGHGHIHLYVSGKKHTRLYGQPYYLYGLSNGRHELEVTLNTNDHRNYQFGGKNISSKIIVNQIQKSLTTKPKSKKLVNDPGLSVMVKRDLIHGWNVVVESSGYDFNNGWASLDINGNPAGRVYGGYHYLSDFLPERDALSVTLYDAQGRICMYDGKPVAKKMGKAHQLRWFATSVQAHPVNRKNGLVDPELSLAYDDQLIYIKSNGIPVFQFVQRTPNPIEMQTYNWEIPRYPKISDKPQQIPLLGLAAILTVGLPVYGPNEAQHPHPFGDPLINEALDYCHGHTAGRGDYHFHYAPTCLLKTPDGKEEHYNVVGYSLDGYPIVAHYLSVLDEKGDPILDSNGEFQFNWQEVSGYEPNDSYRREVLNGTKTSTYVWEQYKYMANRPDRTLDECNGRRLNKRKLASGEEFDEREFFQSDYAYFLTGEFPYVLSKYKGEAKVRSGRRSYNREQGGRRRDSSRRR
;
A
#
# COMPACT_ATOMS: atom_id res chain seq x y z
N MET A 1 -58.30 54.68 -10.71
CA MET A 1 -57.27 53.80 -11.30
C MET A 1 -55.94 54.16 -10.65
N ILE A 2 -55.20 53.14 -10.18
CA ILE A 2 -54.00 53.19 -9.35
C ILE A 2 -54.30 53.51 -7.87
N SER A 3 -54.11 52.52 -7.00
CA SER A 3 -54.24 52.68 -5.55
C SER A 3 -53.24 51.80 -4.80
N PHE A 4 -52.80 52.35 -3.68
CA PHE A 4 -52.10 51.78 -2.52
C PHE A 4 -50.56 51.73 -2.47
N ARG A 5 -50.02 52.83 -1.91
CA ARG A 5 -48.91 52.86 -0.94
C ARG A 5 -49.34 52.23 0.39
N LEU A 6 -48.42 51.57 1.12
CA LEU A 6 -48.14 51.61 2.58
C LEU A 6 -47.20 50.42 2.92
N LEU A 7 -45.90 50.57 3.15
CA LEU A 7 -45.20 51.05 4.35
C LEU A 7 -45.54 50.23 5.63
N LEU A 8 -44.66 49.32 6.07
CA LEU A 8 -44.17 49.20 7.47
C LEU A 8 -43.19 48.02 7.70
N VAL A 9 -42.07 48.37 8.36
CA VAL A 9 -41.33 47.63 9.42
C VAL A 9 -40.39 46.46 9.07
N PHE A 10 -39.10 46.79 9.19
CA PHE A 10 -38.01 46.02 9.80
C PHE A 10 -38.43 44.79 10.66
N LEU A 11 -38.06 43.59 10.22
CA LEU A 11 -37.55 42.59 11.14
C LEU A 11 -36.38 41.86 10.50
N LEU A 12 -35.19 42.14 11.04
CA LEU A 12 -34.00 41.32 10.93
C LEU A 12 -34.33 39.88 11.36
N LEU A 13 -34.19 38.93 10.44
CA LEU A 13 -33.75 37.60 10.79
C LEU A 13 -32.87 37.08 9.66
N GLU A 14 -31.57 37.06 9.92
CA GLU A 14 -30.57 36.43 9.09
C GLU A 14 -30.94 34.96 8.84
N LEU A 15 -31.47 34.66 7.66
CA LEU A 15 -31.40 33.31 7.12
C LEU A 15 -30.09 33.21 6.33
N SER A 16 -28.98 33.18 7.06
CA SER A 16 -27.71 32.73 6.52
C SER A 16 -27.89 31.26 6.13
N LEU A 17 -28.16 31.01 4.85
CA LEU A 17 -27.88 29.70 4.26
C LEU A 17 -26.38 29.48 4.39
N GLN A 18 -26.00 28.78 5.45
CA GLN A 18 -24.70 28.16 5.58
C GLN A 18 -24.53 27.26 4.37
N LEU A 19 -23.66 27.66 3.45
CA LEU A 19 -22.98 26.76 2.53
C LEU A 19 -22.26 25.72 3.39
N SER A 20 -22.92 24.59 3.64
CA SER A 20 -22.27 23.38 4.11
C SER A 20 -21.35 22.92 3.00
N VAL A 21 -20.09 23.38 3.07
CA VAL A 21 -18.95 22.66 2.51
C VAL A 21 -19.11 21.24 3.02
N ALA A 22 -19.44 20.30 2.13
CA ALA A 22 -19.32 18.89 2.42
C ALA A 22 -17.80 18.59 2.52
N GLN A 23 -17.20 19.05 3.62
CA GLN A 23 -16.01 18.41 4.12
C GLN A 23 -16.41 16.96 4.30
N VAL A 24 -15.67 16.07 3.64
CA VAL A 24 -15.60 14.68 4.06
C VAL A 24 -15.36 14.73 5.56
N GLU A 25 -16.41 14.52 6.35
CA GLU A 25 -16.26 14.23 7.76
C GLU A 25 -15.26 13.08 7.80
N LYS A 26 -14.10 13.33 8.39
CA LYS A 26 -13.35 12.25 9.03
C LYS A 26 -14.39 11.56 9.89
N ARG A 27 -14.88 10.40 9.46
CA ARG A 27 -15.71 9.54 10.30
C ARG A 27 -15.02 9.50 11.65
N GLY A 28 -15.65 10.16 12.61
CA GLY A 28 -15.22 10.13 13.99
C GLY A 28 -15.07 8.68 14.38
N HIS A 29 -13.99 8.39 15.08
CA HIS A 29 -13.71 7.15 15.78
C HIS A 29 -14.94 6.25 15.87
N ASP A 30 -15.01 5.24 14.99
CA ASP A 30 -15.94 4.13 15.18
C ASP A 30 -15.83 3.71 16.63
N ILE A 31 -16.98 3.65 17.30
CA ILE A 31 -17.13 3.20 18.67
C ILE A 31 -16.37 1.88 18.78
N HIS A 32 -15.16 1.92 19.34
CA HIS A 32 -14.39 0.73 19.64
C HIS A 32 -15.22 -0.01 20.69
N LEU A 33 -16.06 -0.97 20.27
CA LEU A 33 -16.49 -2.06 21.12
C LEU A 33 -15.21 -2.59 21.75
N THR A 34 -15.00 -2.26 23.03
CA THR A 34 -13.82 -2.66 23.79
C THR A 34 -13.86 -4.17 23.85
N LYS A 35 -13.11 -4.82 22.96
CA LYS A 35 -13.04 -6.27 22.92
C LYS A 35 -12.67 -6.76 24.33
N PRO A 36 -13.39 -7.74 24.90
CA PRO A 36 -13.16 -8.17 26.27
C PRO A 36 -11.74 -8.71 26.41
N ALA A 37 -11.15 -8.54 27.59
CA ALA A 37 -9.81 -9.04 27.89
C ALA A 37 -9.71 -10.56 27.68
N VAL A 38 -8.52 -11.04 27.35
CA VAL A 38 -8.26 -12.48 27.14
C VAL A 38 -7.72 -13.10 28.43
N LYS A 39 -8.41 -14.12 28.92
CA LYS A 39 -7.91 -14.93 30.03
C LYS A 39 -6.69 -15.73 29.59
N TRP A 40 -5.60 -15.58 30.34
CA TRP A 40 -4.39 -16.36 30.19
C TRP A 40 -4.61 -17.81 30.64
N THR A 41 -4.13 -18.76 29.84
CA THR A 41 -4.21 -20.19 30.12
C THR A 41 -2.80 -20.76 30.34
N GLY A 42 -2.63 -21.61 31.36
CA GLY A 42 -1.33 -22.15 31.75
C GLY A 42 -0.64 -21.37 32.87
N PRO A 43 0.66 -21.61 33.10
CA PRO A 43 1.44 -20.90 34.13
C PRO A 43 1.42 -19.39 33.91
N ALA A 44 1.36 -18.62 35.01
CA ALA A 44 1.38 -17.16 34.93
C ALA A 44 2.69 -16.69 34.26
N PRO A 45 2.62 -15.80 33.26
CA PRO A 45 3.81 -15.23 32.66
C PRO A 45 4.42 -14.20 33.62
N GLY A 46 5.74 -14.10 33.63
CA GLY A 46 6.44 -13.03 34.36
C GLY A 46 6.49 -11.76 33.53
N LEU A 47 6.24 -10.60 34.16
CA LEU A 47 6.43 -9.28 33.57
C LEU A 47 7.02 -8.33 34.61
N ARG A 48 8.18 -7.75 34.31
CA ARG A 48 8.83 -6.75 35.16
C ARG A 48 9.34 -5.58 34.32
N ILE A 49 8.93 -4.36 34.68
CA ILE A 49 9.48 -3.14 34.08
C ILE A 49 10.74 -2.67 34.82
N LEU A 50 11.71 -2.21 34.05
CA LEU A 50 12.93 -1.56 34.50
C LEU A 50 13.05 -0.20 33.82
N ALA A 51 13.56 0.79 34.54
CA ALA A 51 13.84 2.12 33.97
C ALA A 51 15.20 2.61 34.49
N LYS A 52 16.12 2.92 33.58
CA LYS A 52 17.44 3.48 33.90
C LYS A 52 17.56 4.90 33.34
N PRO A 53 17.96 5.90 34.12
CA PRO A 53 18.15 7.26 33.60
C PRO A 53 19.35 7.29 32.65
N LEU A 54 19.25 8.10 31.60
CA LEU A 54 20.30 8.37 30.63
C LEU A 54 20.91 9.75 30.87
N ASN A 55 22.10 9.97 30.33
CA ASN A 55 22.87 11.20 30.57
C ASN A 55 22.21 12.45 29.96
N ASP A 56 21.36 12.30 28.95
CA ASP A 56 20.60 13.39 28.32
C ASP A 56 19.27 13.69 29.03
N GLY A 57 19.01 13.04 30.17
CA GLY A 57 17.77 13.22 30.93
C GLY A 57 16.59 12.39 30.43
N ALA A 58 16.78 11.53 29.42
CA ALA A 58 15.79 10.51 29.05
C ALA A 58 15.90 9.27 29.95
N TRP A 59 14.99 8.31 29.77
CA TRP A 59 15.00 7.02 30.43
C TRP A 59 15.10 5.89 29.41
N LEU A 60 15.93 4.89 29.72
CA LEU A 60 15.92 3.61 29.05
C LEU A 60 14.96 2.67 29.78
N VAL A 61 13.79 2.43 29.19
CA VAL A 61 12.78 1.51 29.70
C VAL A 61 13.03 0.12 29.12
N SER A 62 13.04 -0.91 29.94
CA SER A 62 13.21 -2.31 29.51
C SER A 62 12.23 -3.21 30.23
N THR A 63 11.94 -4.38 29.66
CA THR A 63 10.99 -5.33 30.22
C THR A 63 11.60 -6.72 30.28
N GLU A 64 11.53 -7.36 31.45
CA GLU A 64 11.81 -8.79 31.59
C GLU A 64 10.50 -9.55 31.49
N VAL A 65 10.43 -10.47 30.53
CA VAL A 65 9.21 -11.20 30.21
C VAL A 65 9.51 -12.70 30.13
N SER A 66 8.65 -13.54 30.71
CA SER A 66 8.74 -15.00 30.62
C SER A 66 7.37 -15.61 30.36
N GLY A 67 7.34 -16.75 29.66
CA GLY A 67 6.07 -17.41 29.29
C GLY A 67 5.28 -16.70 28.19
N PHE A 68 5.85 -15.69 27.53
CA PHE A 68 5.22 -14.89 26.49
C PHE A 68 6.15 -14.70 25.30
N LYS A 69 5.60 -14.70 24.09
CA LYS A 69 6.35 -14.49 22.85
C LYS A 69 5.94 -13.19 22.18
N PHE A 70 6.90 -12.30 21.95
CA PHE A 70 6.66 -11.12 21.12
C PHE A 70 6.41 -11.54 19.68
N SER A 71 5.38 -10.96 19.05
CA SER A 71 5.00 -11.21 17.65
C SER A 71 4.64 -9.88 16.96
N PRO A 72 5.60 -8.96 16.78
CA PRO A 72 5.37 -7.67 16.13
C PRO A 72 4.78 -7.79 14.73
N GLU A 73 5.16 -8.81 13.97
CA GLU A 73 4.64 -9.14 12.64
C GLU A 73 3.14 -9.45 12.61
N ASP A 74 2.59 -9.84 13.76
CA ASP A 74 1.18 -10.20 13.92
C ASP A 74 0.37 -9.11 14.64
N ALA A 75 0.96 -7.95 14.94
CA ALA A 75 0.23 -6.85 15.54
C ALA A 75 -0.94 -6.39 14.65
N GLY A 76 -2.14 -6.34 15.23
CA GLY A 76 -3.40 -6.09 14.54
C GLY A 76 -4.05 -7.32 13.90
N ARG A 77 -3.38 -8.48 13.90
CA ARG A 77 -3.95 -9.75 13.40
C ARG A 77 -4.73 -10.49 14.48
N LYS A 78 -5.31 -11.63 14.11
CA LYS A 78 -6.05 -12.51 15.02
C LYS A 78 -5.18 -12.90 16.22
N HIS A 79 -5.83 -12.98 17.39
CA HIS A 79 -5.19 -13.40 18.62
C HIS A 79 -4.62 -14.81 18.50
N LEU A 80 -3.36 -14.97 18.90
CA LEU A 80 -2.70 -16.24 19.13
C LEU A 80 -2.36 -16.35 20.63
N PRO A 81 -2.73 -17.44 21.34
CA PRO A 81 -2.43 -17.57 22.77
C PRO A 81 -0.93 -17.45 23.07
N GLY A 82 -0.58 -16.74 24.14
CA GLY A 82 0.81 -16.51 24.54
C GLY A 82 1.63 -15.54 23.68
N HIS A 83 1.02 -14.93 22.66
CA HIS A 83 1.68 -14.07 21.69
C HIS A 83 1.14 -12.63 21.71
N GLY A 84 2.02 -11.66 21.45
CA GLY A 84 1.62 -10.29 21.18
C GLY A 84 2.68 -9.24 21.43
N HIS A 85 2.32 -8.18 22.14
CA HIS A 85 3.19 -7.05 22.43
C HIS A 85 2.85 -6.41 23.77
N ILE A 86 3.59 -5.37 24.15
CA ILE A 86 3.37 -4.62 25.39
C ILE A 86 2.80 -3.24 25.06
N HIS A 87 1.85 -2.75 25.85
CA HIS A 87 1.51 -1.31 25.87
C HIS A 87 2.26 -0.66 27.03
N LEU A 88 2.92 0.48 26.77
CA LEU A 88 3.54 1.32 27.78
C LEU A 88 2.63 2.52 28.06
N TYR A 89 2.41 2.80 29.32
CA TYR A 89 1.63 3.92 29.82
C TYR A 89 2.53 4.83 30.68
N VAL A 90 2.33 6.14 30.56
CA VAL A 90 2.99 7.16 31.38
C VAL A 90 1.91 7.96 32.09
N SER A 91 1.91 7.92 33.42
CA SER A 91 0.90 8.57 34.28
C SER A 91 -0.53 8.25 33.85
N GLY A 92 -0.81 6.97 33.55
CA GLY A 92 -2.12 6.47 33.14
C GLY A 92 -2.49 6.66 31.66
N LYS A 93 -1.73 7.46 30.89
CA LYS A 93 -1.97 7.65 29.45
C LYS A 93 -1.14 6.66 28.64
N LYS A 94 -1.77 5.95 27.70
CA LYS A 94 -1.05 5.10 26.75
C LYS A 94 -0.06 5.93 25.95
N HIS A 95 1.22 5.55 26.03
CA HIS A 95 2.32 6.24 25.38
C HIS A 95 2.69 5.55 24.06
N THR A 96 2.95 4.24 24.08
CA THR A 96 3.40 3.51 22.88
C THR A 96 3.22 1.99 23.02
N ARG A 97 3.71 1.24 22.03
CA ARG A 97 3.83 -0.22 22.02
C ARG A 97 5.30 -0.65 22.07
N LEU A 98 5.59 -1.72 22.80
CA LEU A 98 6.93 -2.30 22.92
C LEU A 98 6.95 -3.75 22.43
N TYR A 99 8.06 -4.14 21.79
CA TYR A 99 8.26 -5.46 21.17
C TYR A 99 9.49 -6.21 21.71
N GLY A 100 9.85 -5.93 22.97
CA GLY A 100 10.93 -6.62 23.69
C GLY A 100 12.26 -5.87 23.73
N GLN A 101 12.49 -4.93 22.81
CA GLN A 101 13.69 -4.08 22.83
C GLN A 101 13.56 -2.94 23.85
N PRO A 102 14.69 -2.43 24.40
CA PRO A 102 14.68 -1.24 25.22
C PRO A 102 14.06 -0.04 24.50
N TYR A 103 13.33 0.78 25.25
CA TYR A 103 12.64 1.96 24.74
C TYR A 103 13.24 3.24 25.32
N TYR A 104 13.57 4.18 24.43
CA TYR A 104 14.05 5.51 24.79
C TYR A 104 12.86 6.43 25.10
N LEU A 105 12.55 6.57 26.39
CA LEU A 105 11.49 7.45 26.87
C LEU A 105 12.07 8.84 27.17
N TYR A 106 11.70 9.83 26.37
CA TYR A 106 12.14 11.22 26.51
C TYR A 106 10.96 12.16 26.67
N GLY A 107 11.23 13.42 27.01
CA GLY A 107 10.20 14.46 27.08
C GLY A 107 9.28 14.38 28.29
N LEU A 108 9.65 13.62 29.33
CA LEU A 108 8.95 13.66 30.61
C LEU A 108 9.09 15.06 31.24
N SER A 109 7.99 15.59 31.77
CA SER A 109 8.02 16.79 32.62
C SER A 109 8.78 16.53 33.91
N ASN A 110 9.26 17.58 34.58
CA ASN A 110 9.87 17.41 35.90
C ASN A 110 8.85 16.86 36.91
N GLY A 111 9.30 15.96 37.78
CA GLY A 111 8.49 15.38 38.86
C GLY A 111 8.27 13.88 38.73
N ARG A 112 7.32 13.37 39.53
CA ARG A 112 7.03 11.93 39.61
C ARG A 112 6.14 11.49 38.47
N HIS A 113 6.53 10.42 37.80
CA HIS A 113 5.76 9.74 36.77
C HIS A 113 5.63 8.25 37.09
N GLU A 114 4.42 7.73 36.97
CA GLU A 114 4.19 6.27 37.00
C GLU A 114 4.36 5.73 35.58
N LEU A 115 5.23 4.73 35.43
CA LEU A 115 5.36 3.95 34.20
C LEU A 115 4.68 2.61 34.42
N GLU A 116 3.73 2.25 33.56
CA GLU A 116 3.04 0.96 33.59
C GLU A 116 3.21 0.25 32.24
N VAL A 117 3.45 -1.05 32.27
CA VAL A 117 3.41 -1.92 31.09
C VAL A 117 2.39 -3.02 31.27
N THR A 118 1.68 -3.38 30.20
CA THR A 118 0.72 -4.49 30.15
C THR A 118 1.08 -5.49 29.07
N LEU A 119 0.81 -6.78 29.26
CA LEU A 119 0.83 -7.75 28.15
C LEU A 119 -0.47 -7.65 27.33
N ASN A 120 -0.32 -7.58 26.01
CA ASN A 120 -1.42 -7.41 25.07
C ASN A 120 -1.35 -8.45 23.95
N THR A 121 -2.53 -8.90 23.50
CA THR A 121 -2.68 -9.83 22.38
C THR A 121 -2.35 -9.16 21.05
N ASN A 122 -2.15 -9.96 19.99
CA ASN A 122 -2.06 -9.49 18.61
C ASN A 122 -3.23 -8.58 18.20
N ASP A 123 -4.45 -8.85 18.66
CA ASP A 123 -5.63 -8.03 18.38
C ASP A 123 -5.90 -6.93 19.42
N HIS A 124 -4.86 -6.52 20.15
CA HIS A 124 -4.80 -5.36 21.07
C HIS A 124 -5.66 -5.45 22.35
N ARG A 125 -6.10 -6.65 22.73
CA ARG A 125 -6.75 -6.90 24.02
C ARG A 125 -5.73 -7.03 25.15
N ASN A 126 -6.13 -6.73 26.37
CA ASN A 126 -5.33 -7.01 27.55
C ASN A 126 -5.35 -8.52 27.85
N TYR A 127 -4.20 -9.10 28.20
CA TYR A 127 -4.15 -10.39 28.86
C TYR A 127 -4.48 -10.27 30.35
N GLN A 128 -5.22 -11.24 30.88
CA GLN A 128 -5.56 -11.31 32.29
C GLN A 128 -5.23 -12.66 32.92
N PHE A 129 -4.68 -12.64 34.13
CA PHE A 129 -4.48 -13.83 34.96
C PHE A 129 -5.18 -13.60 36.31
N GLY A 130 -6.01 -14.55 36.75
CA GLY A 130 -6.80 -14.39 37.98
C GLY A 130 -7.75 -13.17 37.97
N GLY A 131 -8.27 -12.78 36.80
CA GLY A 131 -9.18 -11.64 36.64
C GLY A 131 -8.51 -10.25 36.67
N LYS A 132 -7.18 -10.18 36.77
CA LYS A 132 -6.41 -8.93 36.73
C LYS A 132 -5.56 -8.86 35.48
N ASN A 133 -5.36 -7.66 34.94
CA ASN A 133 -4.44 -7.46 33.82
C ASN A 133 -3.03 -7.90 34.23
N ILE A 134 -2.32 -8.52 33.30
CA ILE A 134 -0.91 -8.84 33.49
C ILE A 134 -0.12 -7.55 33.25
N SER A 135 0.24 -6.86 34.34
CA SER A 135 0.93 -5.57 34.28
C SER A 135 2.07 -5.44 35.29
N SER A 136 2.96 -4.48 35.06
CA SER A 136 4.05 -4.13 35.97
C SER A 136 4.22 -2.62 36.00
N LYS A 137 4.52 -2.06 37.18
CA LYS A 137 4.59 -0.61 37.41
C LYS A 137 5.89 -0.21 38.11
N ILE A 138 6.40 0.98 37.80
CA ILE A 138 7.48 1.64 38.53
C ILE A 138 7.24 3.15 38.56
N ILE A 139 7.71 3.82 39.61
CA ILE A 139 7.72 5.28 39.68
C ILE A 139 9.12 5.77 39.33
N VAL A 140 9.20 6.71 38.39
CA VAL A 140 10.42 7.46 38.08
C VAL A 140 10.26 8.91 38.52
N ASN A 141 11.35 9.52 38.97
CA ASN A 141 11.36 10.94 39.32
C ASN A 141 12.24 11.69 38.31
N GLN A 142 11.59 12.40 37.38
CA GLN A 142 12.26 13.14 36.33
C GLN A 142 12.84 14.43 36.89
N ILE A 143 14.13 14.64 36.61
CA ILE A 143 14.82 15.90 36.85
C ILE A 143 15.51 16.26 35.54
N GLN A 144 15.04 17.31 34.87
CA GLN A 144 15.66 17.82 33.66
C GLN A 144 17.13 18.14 33.93
N LYS A 145 18.01 17.53 33.15
CA LYS A 145 19.42 17.87 33.08
C LYS A 145 19.69 18.43 31.69
N SER A 146 20.19 19.65 31.64
CA SER A 146 20.75 20.24 30.42
C SER A 146 22.17 19.72 30.26
N LEU A 147 22.38 18.83 29.28
CA LEU A 147 23.72 18.43 28.87
C LEU A 147 23.85 18.59 27.36
N THR A 148 24.71 19.54 26.98
CA THR A 148 25.20 19.72 25.62
C THR A 148 26.54 19.00 25.52
N THR A 149 26.59 17.89 24.79
CA THR A 149 27.86 17.29 24.37
C THR A 149 27.97 17.37 22.86
N LYS A 150 29.11 17.86 22.37
CA LYS A 150 29.42 17.85 20.94
C LYS A 150 29.60 16.39 20.50
N PRO A 151 28.96 15.95 19.41
CA PRO A 151 29.10 14.58 18.94
C PRO A 151 30.55 14.35 18.51
N LYS A 152 31.21 13.40 19.17
CA LYS A 152 32.46 12.80 18.68
C LYS A 152 32.09 11.68 17.70
N SER A 153 33.03 11.23 16.87
CA SER A 153 32.83 10.11 15.94
C SER A 153 33.63 8.88 16.37
N LYS A 154 33.19 7.70 15.92
CA LYS A 154 33.90 6.42 16.04
C LYS A 154 33.99 5.79 14.66
N LYS A 155 35.22 5.49 14.21
CA LYS A 155 35.45 4.75 12.97
C LYS A 155 35.17 3.25 13.18
N LEU A 156 34.38 2.66 12.30
CA LEU A 156 34.17 1.22 12.21
C LEU A 156 35.14 0.61 11.20
N VAL A 157 35.56 -0.62 11.46
CA VAL A 157 36.50 -1.36 10.61
C VAL A 157 35.77 -1.99 9.42
N ASN A 158 34.61 -2.60 9.67
CA ASN A 158 33.79 -3.28 8.67
C ASN A 158 32.46 -2.54 8.48
N ASP A 159 31.83 -2.74 7.31
CA ASP A 159 30.46 -2.29 7.09
C ASP A 159 29.54 -3.03 8.08
N PRO A 160 28.83 -2.32 8.97
CA PRO A 160 27.89 -2.97 9.88
C PRO A 160 26.65 -3.54 9.18
N GLY A 161 26.42 -3.23 7.90
CA GLY A 161 25.29 -3.74 7.14
C GLY A 161 23.94 -3.28 7.70
N LEU A 162 23.81 -1.97 7.97
CA LEU A 162 22.60 -1.36 8.49
C LEU A 162 21.43 -1.54 7.49
N SER A 163 20.37 -2.21 7.95
CA SER A 163 19.11 -2.40 7.25
C SER A 163 17.98 -1.69 7.99
N VAL A 164 17.14 -0.97 7.24
CA VAL A 164 15.96 -0.29 7.78
C VAL A 164 14.78 -0.62 6.90
N MET A 165 13.73 -1.17 7.50
CA MET A 165 12.47 -1.45 6.84
C MET A 165 11.32 -0.82 7.63
N VAL A 166 10.44 -0.11 6.94
CA VAL A 166 9.27 0.51 7.57
C VAL A 166 8.03 -0.27 7.16
N LYS A 167 7.33 -0.86 8.14
CA LYS A 167 6.19 -1.77 7.94
C LYS A 167 4.92 -1.12 8.43
N ARG A 168 3.86 -1.15 7.62
CA ARG A 168 2.54 -0.62 8.01
C ARG A 168 2.00 -1.43 9.17
N ASP A 169 1.53 -0.76 10.20
CA ASP A 169 0.77 -1.41 11.26
C ASP A 169 -0.69 -1.57 10.84
N LEU A 170 -1.28 -2.74 11.08
CA LEU A 170 -2.64 -3.05 10.61
C LEU A 170 -3.75 -2.31 11.38
N ILE A 171 -3.43 -1.71 12.52
CA ILE A 171 -4.39 -0.91 13.29
C ILE A 171 -4.13 0.57 13.05
N HIS A 172 -2.92 1.04 13.33
CA HIS A 172 -2.55 2.44 13.16
C HIS A 172 -1.04 2.63 13.25
N GLY A 173 -0.49 3.58 12.50
CA GLY A 173 0.92 3.95 12.51
C GLY A 173 1.81 2.95 11.74
N TRP A 174 3.11 2.99 12.05
CA TRP A 174 4.14 2.22 11.34
C TRP A 174 5.16 1.65 12.31
N ASN A 175 5.74 0.52 11.95
CA ASN A 175 6.85 -0.10 12.67
C ASN A 175 8.15 0.08 11.86
N VAL A 176 9.14 0.75 12.45
CA VAL A 176 10.50 0.80 11.92
C VAL A 176 11.25 -0.41 12.44
N VAL A 177 11.76 -1.22 11.53
CA VAL A 177 12.61 -2.38 11.83
C VAL A 177 14.04 -1.99 11.53
N VAL A 178 14.89 -1.95 12.55
CA VAL A 178 16.30 -1.60 12.44
C VAL A 178 17.15 -2.83 12.74
N GLU A 179 17.90 -3.28 11.77
CA GLU A 179 18.76 -4.47 11.86
C GLU A 179 20.16 -4.15 11.36
N SER A 180 21.14 -4.91 11.81
CA SER A 180 22.52 -4.75 11.38
C SER A 180 23.24 -6.08 11.54
N SER A 181 23.94 -6.54 10.50
CA SER A 181 24.64 -7.83 10.51
C SER A 181 25.97 -7.78 11.27
N GLY A 182 26.63 -6.62 11.31
CA GLY A 182 27.94 -6.41 11.93
C GLY A 182 27.94 -5.44 13.10
N TYR A 183 26.78 -5.10 13.67
CA TYR A 183 26.67 -4.13 14.77
C TYR A 183 25.84 -4.69 15.93
N ASP A 184 26.40 -4.60 17.14
CA ASP A 184 25.76 -5.07 18.37
C ASP A 184 25.00 -3.93 19.06
N PHE A 185 23.67 -3.98 18.99
CA PHE A 185 22.79 -3.02 19.65
C PHE A 185 22.76 -3.13 21.18
N ASN A 186 23.41 -4.14 21.79
CA ASN A 186 23.65 -4.10 23.24
C ASN A 186 24.75 -3.08 23.61
N ASN A 187 25.58 -2.68 22.64
CA ASN A 187 26.72 -1.79 22.81
C ASN A 187 26.60 -0.49 21.99
N GLY A 188 25.36 -0.09 21.69
CA GLY A 188 25.00 1.24 21.19
C GLY A 188 23.58 1.28 20.65
N TRP A 189 23.28 2.20 19.73
CA TRP A 189 21.92 2.53 19.34
C TRP A 189 21.86 3.21 17.97
N ALA A 190 20.65 3.39 17.43
CA ALA A 190 20.40 4.20 16.26
C ALA A 190 19.49 5.40 16.58
N SER A 191 19.80 6.58 16.06
CA SER A 191 18.86 7.71 16.10
C SER A 191 17.71 7.44 15.14
N LEU A 192 16.53 7.95 15.46
CA LEU A 192 15.46 8.15 14.49
C LEU A 192 15.25 9.65 14.33
N ASP A 193 15.28 10.12 13.09
CA ASP A 193 15.07 11.52 12.74
C ASP A 193 13.94 11.61 11.72
N ILE A 194 12.87 12.32 12.05
CA ILE A 194 11.71 12.54 11.18
C ILE A 194 11.77 13.95 10.62
N ASN A 195 11.83 14.08 9.30
CA ASN A 195 11.99 15.36 8.60
C ASN A 195 13.20 16.17 9.09
N GLY A 196 14.27 15.48 9.51
CA GLY A 196 15.48 16.10 10.07
C GLY A 196 15.40 16.50 11.53
N ASN A 197 14.27 16.27 12.20
CA ASN A 197 14.11 16.50 13.64
C ASN A 197 14.29 15.20 14.42
N PRO A 198 15.02 15.20 15.55
CA PRO A 198 15.15 14.03 16.40
C PRO A 198 13.79 13.53 16.89
N ALA A 199 13.47 12.28 16.59
CA ALA A 199 12.23 11.60 16.95
C ALA A 199 12.43 10.50 17.99
N GLY A 200 13.67 10.10 18.26
CA GLY A 200 13.99 9.16 19.33
C GLY A 200 15.27 8.38 19.09
N ARG A 201 15.43 7.32 19.88
CA ARG A 201 16.52 6.34 19.75
C ARG A 201 15.96 4.92 19.79
N VAL A 202 16.59 4.03 19.04
CA VAL A 202 16.23 2.62 19.00
C VAL A 202 17.46 1.74 19.23
N TYR A 203 17.21 0.56 19.78
CA TYR A 203 18.22 -0.42 20.16
C TYR A 203 18.08 -1.67 19.30
N GLY A 204 17.88 -1.46 17.99
CA GLY A 204 17.56 -2.50 17.02
C GLY A 204 16.10 -2.99 17.10
N GLY A 205 15.77 -3.97 16.25
CA GLY A 205 14.46 -4.62 16.23
C GLY A 205 13.32 -3.69 15.82
N TYR A 206 12.12 -3.96 16.34
CA TYR A 206 10.90 -3.23 16.00
C TYR A 206 10.68 -2.02 16.91
N HIS A 207 10.40 -0.87 16.29
CA HIS A 207 10.04 0.36 16.97
C HIS A 207 8.75 0.95 16.37
N TYR A 208 7.76 1.18 17.22
CA TYR A 208 6.47 1.71 16.80
C TYR A 208 6.47 3.24 16.73
N LEU A 209 6.00 3.79 15.60
CA LEU A 209 5.76 5.20 15.37
C LEU A 209 4.26 5.40 15.08
N SER A 210 3.52 6.02 16.01
CA SER A 210 2.09 6.31 15.84
C SER A 210 1.82 7.33 14.76
N ASP A 211 2.53 8.45 14.82
CA ASP A 211 2.19 9.66 14.06
C ASP A 211 3.05 9.85 12.80
N PHE A 212 3.88 8.87 12.46
CA PHE A 212 4.70 8.89 11.26
C PHE A 212 3.86 8.56 10.02
N LEU A 213 3.89 9.44 9.02
CA LEU A 213 3.16 9.28 7.76
C LEU A 213 4.15 9.18 6.60
N PRO A 214 4.52 7.97 6.13
CA PRO A 214 5.52 7.79 5.07
C PRO A 214 5.28 8.61 3.80
N GLU A 215 4.03 8.88 3.46
CA GLU A 215 3.65 9.67 2.30
C GLU A 215 4.03 11.15 2.42
N ARG A 216 4.24 11.66 3.64
CA ARG A 216 4.57 13.07 3.93
C ARG A 216 5.90 13.26 4.62
N ASP A 217 6.34 12.26 5.37
CA ASP A 217 7.50 12.30 6.25
C ASP A 217 8.67 11.51 5.68
N ALA A 218 9.88 12.05 5.83
CA ALA A 218 11.11 11.33 5.60
C ALA A 218 11.69 10.86 6.93
N LEU A 219 12.20 9.62 6.96
CA LEU A 219 12.86 9.04 8.13
C LEU A 219 14.36 8.90 7.83
N SER A 220 15.22 9.25 8.79
CA SER A 220 16.64 8.92 8.76
C SER A 220 17.00 8.14 9.99
N VAL A 221 17.86 7.15 9.83
CA VAL A 221 18.35 6.28 10.90
C VAL A 221 19.87 6.31 10.87
N THR A 222 20.51 6.71 11.97
CA THR A 222 21.99 6.84 12.04
C THR A 222 22.53 6.06 13.23
N LEU A 223 23.60 5.28 13.04
CA LEU A 223 24.21 4.50 14.12
C LEU A 223 25.12 5.33 15.03
N TYR A 224 25.03 5.05 16.33
CA TYR A 224 25.84 5.64 17.39
C TYR A 224 26.34 4.55 18.33
N ASP A 225 27.56 4.66 18.84
CA ASP A 225 28.02 3.73 19.89
C ASP A 225 27.42 4.03 21.28
N ALA A 226 27.71 3.17 22.26
CA ALA A 226 27.28 3.36 23.65
C ALA A 226 27.73 4.68 24.29
N GLN A 227 28.76 5.36 23.76
CA GLN A 227 29.22 6.66 24.24
C GLN A 227 28.53 7.83 23.51
N GLY A 228 27.60 7.55 22.60
CA GLY A 228 26.90 8.56 21.80
C GLY A 228 27.74 9.14 20.68
N ARG A 229 28.78 8.42 20.22
CA ARG A 229 29.59 8.84 19.07
C ARG A 229 28.99 8.32 17.78
N ILE A 230 28.94 9.15 16.75
CA ILE A 230 28.45 8.75 15.42
C ILE A 230 29.38 7.67 14.86
N CYS A 231 28.81 6.53 14.47
CA CYS A 231 29.52 5.46 13.80
C CYS A 231 29.82 5.86 12.35
N MET A 232 31.09 5.82 11.97
CA MET A 232 31.59 6.17 10.64
C MET A 232 32.15 4.93 9.95
N TYR A 233 31.75 4.66 8.71
CA TYR A 233 32.34 3.64 7.85
C TYR A 233 32.71 4.29 6.50
N ASP A 234 33.91 3.98 5.99
CA ASP A 234 34.45 4.57 4.76
C ASP A 234 34.32 6.10 4.68
N GLY A 235 34.63 6.78 5.80
CA GLY A 235 34.57 8.24 5.89
C GLY A 235 33.16 8.84 5.97
N LYS A 236 32.10 8.03 5.95
CA LYS A 236 30.70 8.49 5.99
C LYS A 236 29.99 8.01 7.26
N PRO A 237 29.01 8.77 7.79
CA PRO A 237 28.13 8.26 8.83
C PRO A 237 27.41 7.00 8.35
N VAL A 238 27.34 5.98 9.19
CA VAL A 238 26.50 4.82 8.91
C VAL A 238 25.05 5.21 9.15
N ALA A 239 24.37 5.56 8.06
CA ALA A 239 22.99 6.01 8.09
C ALA A 239 22.19 5.46 6.92
N LYS A 240 20.88 5.29 7.14
CA LYS A 240 19.89 4.99 6.11
C LYS A 240 18.88 6.11 6.06
N LYS A 241 18.67 6.68 4.86
CA LYS A 241 17.67 7.71 4.62
C LYS A 241 16.51 7.12 3.84
N MET A 242 15.37 7.08 4.50
CA MET A 242 14.08 6.68 3.96
C MET A 242 13.37 7.95 3.49
N GLY A 243 13.41 8.22 2.17
CA GLY A 243 12.63 9.32 1.61
C GLY A 243 11.12 9.14 1.82
N LYS A 244 10.32 10.11 1.40
CA LYS A 244 8.85 9.97 1.40
C LYS A 244 8.43 8.84 0.45
N ALA A 245 7.52 7.99 0.89
CA ALA A 245 6.94 6.88 0.13
C ALA A 245 5.50 7.25 -0.28
N HIS A 246 5.38 8.27 -1.14
CA HIS A 246 4.09 8.86 -1.55
C HIS A 246 3.14 7.83 -2.17
N GLN A 247 3.66 6.75 -2.78
CA GLN A 247 2.85 5.71 -3.40
C GLN A 247 1.91 5.03 -2.39
N LEU A 248 2.32 4.92 -1.13
CA LEU A 248 1.60 4.22 -0.07
C LEU A 248 0.26 4.89 0.28
N ARG A 249 0.08 6.18 -0.04
CA ARG A 249 -1.19 6.90 0.17
C ARG A 249 -2.34 6.37 -0.69
N TRP A 250 -2.01 5.70 -1.80
CA TRP A 250 -2.98 5.18 -2.75
C TRP A 250 -3.45 3.76 -2.42
N PHE A 251 -2.66 3.00 -1.66
CA PHE A 251 -3.03 1.67 -1.22
C PHE A 251 -4.11 1.71 -0.15
N ALA A 252 -5.04 0.74 -0.21
CA ALA A 252 -6.11 0.61 0.75
C ALA A 252 -5.59 0.64 2.20
N THR A 253 -6.22 1.47 3.04
CA THR A 253 -5.88 1.58 4.46
C THR A 253 -6.43 0.41 5.28
N SER A 254 -7.49 -0.23 4.79
CA SER A 254 -8.06 -1.46 5.34
C SER A 254 -8.66 -2.30 4.21
N VAL A 255 -8.66 -3.62 4.40
CA VAL A 255 -9.32 -4.58 3.51
C VAL A 255 -10.28 -5.42 4.35
N GLN A 256 -11.50 -5.60 3.87
CA GLN A 256 -12.53 -6.38 4.56
C GLN A 256 -13.20 -7.32 3.57
N ALA A 257 -13.55 -8.52 4.03
CA ALA A 257 -14.27 -9.47 3.21
C ALA A 257 -15.68 -8.95 2.91
N HIS A 258 -16.10 -9.07 1.65
CA HIS A 258 -17.50 -8.89 1.30
C HIS A 258 -18.38 -9.89 2.08
N PRO A 259 -19.57 -9.49 2.59
CA PRO A 259 -20.41 -10.37 3.41
C PRO A 259 -20.77 -11.69 2.74
N VAL A 260 -21.00 -11.68 1.42
CA VAL A 260 -21.28 -12.89 0.62
C VAL A 260 -20.07 -13.83 0.60
N ASN A 261 -18.85 -13.29 0.40
CA ASN A 261 -17.63 -14.08 0.39
C ASN A 261 -17.43 -14.79 1.73
N ARG A 262 -17.63 -14.05 2.83
CA ARG A 262 -17.54 -14.61 4.19
C ARG A 262 -18.60 -15.69 4.43
N LYS A 263 -19.86 -15.45 4.03
CA LYS A 263 -20.95 -16.44 4.13
C LYS A 263 -20.62 -17.73 3.35
N ASN A 264 -19.94 -17.59 2.23
CA ASN A 264 -19.50 -18.69 1.38
C ASN A 264 -18.20 -19.36 1.86
N GLY A 265 -17.67 -18.98 3.02
CA GLY A 265 -16.49 -19.62 3.64
C GLY A 265 -15.15 -19.15 3.10
N LEU A 266 -15.09 -18.09 2.29
CA LEU A 266 -13.81 -17.49 1.89
C LEU A 266 -13.13 -16.83 3.09
N VAL A 267 -11.82 -17.00 3.17
CA VAL A 267 -10.98 -16.34 4.20
C VAL A 267 -11.03 -14.82 4.03
N ASP A 268 -10.78 -14.07 5.11
CA ASP A 268 -10.72 -12.61 5.01
C ASP A 268 -9.56 -12.18 4.09
N PRO A 269 -9.71 -11.12 3.29
CA PRO A 269 -8.64 -10.59 2.47
C PRO A 269 -7.51 -10.02 3.35
N GLU A 270 -6.28 -10.16 2.86
CA GLU A 270 -5.10 -9.65 3.54
C GLU A 270 -4.31 -8.73 2.63
N LEU A 271 -3.85 -7.61 3.19
CA LEU A 271 -2.93 -6.67 2.57
C LEU A 271 -1.93 -6.20 3.63
N SER A 272 -0.63 -6.31 3.35
CA SER A 272 0.43 -5.77 4.19
C SER A 272 1.44 -5.04 3.34
N LEU A 273 1.82 -3.84 3.79
CA LEU A 273 2.75 -2.98 3.08
C LEU A 273 3.99 -2.72 3.91
N ALA A 274 5.13 -2.68 3.25
CA ALA A 274 6.38 -2.19 3.83
C ALA A 274 7.18 -1.44 2.77
N TYR A 275 8.20 -0.70 3.19
CA TYR A 275 9.14 -0.10 2.25
C TYR A 275 10.54 0.03 2.86
N ASP A 276 11.56 -0.02 2.01
CA ASP A 276 12.93 0.37 2.32
C ASP A 276 13.33 1.60 1.50
N ASP A 277 14.61 1.98 1.47
CA ASP A 277 15.11 3.15 0.74
C ASP A 277 14.95 3.04 -0.78
N GLN A 278 14.60 1.87 -1.33
CA GLN A 278 14.53 1.60 -2.76
C GLN A 278 13.19 1.04 -3.23
N LEU A 279 12.53 0.23 -2.40
CA LEU A 279 11.41 -0.62 -2.79
C LEU A 279 10.20 -0.44 -1.88
N ILE A 280 9.03 -0.65 -2.45
CA ILE A 280 7.80 -0.95 -1.73
C ILE A 280 7.54 -2.45 -1.83
N TYR A 281 7.21 -3.04 -0.70
CA TYR A 281 6.86 -4.44 -0.55
C TYR A 281 5.35 -4.56 -0.34
N ILE A 282 4.69 -5.39 -1.15
CA ILE A 282 3.26 -5.66 -1.08
C ILE A 282 3.06 -7.14 -0.83
N LYS A 283 2.41 -7.49 0.28
CA LYS A 283 1.96 -8.85 0.55
C LYS A 283 0.45 -8.92 0.53
N SER A 284 -0.10 -9.91 -0.15
CA SER A 284 -1.55 -10.15 -0.19
C SER A 284 -1.87 -11.64 -0.33
N ASN A 285 -3.07 -12.03 0.12
CA ASN A 285 -3.60 -13.36 -0.09
C ASN A 285 -4.47 -13.48 -1.37
N GLY A 286 -4.61 -12.42 -2.16
CA GLY A 286 -5.32 -12.46 -3.45
C GLY A 286 -6.83 -12.63 -3.35
N ILE A 287 -7.43 -12.49 -2.16
CA ILE A 287 -8.88 -12.57 -1.98
C ILE A 287 -9.52 -11.20 -2.25
N PRO A 288 -10.57 -11.11 -3.09
CA PRO A 288 -11.29 -9.88 -3.36
C PRO A 288 -11.97 -9.26 -2.13
N VAL A 289 -11.94 -7.93 -2.07
CA VAL A 289 -12.71 -7.11 -1.12
C VAL A 289 -14.17 -6.90 -1.56
N PHE A 290 -14.48 -7.23 -2.81
CA PHE A 290 -15.82 -7.20 -3.42
C PHE A 290 -16.38 -8.62 -3.57
N GLN A 291 -17.63 -8.75 -4.01
CA GLN A 291 -18.24 -10.08 -4.18
C GLN A 291 -17.48 -10.89 -5.23
N PHE A 292 -17.01 -12.07 -4.86
CA PHE A 292 -16.46 -13.01 -5.83
C PHE A 292 -17.61 -13.69 -6.60
N VAL A 293 -17.52 -13.66 -7.93
CA VAL A 293 -18.43 -14.38 -8.82
C VAL A 293 -17.59 -15.30 -9.69
N GLN A 294 -17.81 -16.62 -9.57
CA GLN A 294 -17.06 -17.59 -10.34
C GLN A 294 -17.52 -17.60 -11.81
N ARG A 295 -16.57 -17.37 -12.73
CA ARG A 295 -16.81 -17.37 -14.19
C ARG A 295 -16.09 -18.50 -14.91
N THR A 296 -14.99 -19.00 -14.34
CA THR A 296 -14.24 -20.14 -14.88
C THR A 296 -14.48 -21.38 -14.02
N PRO A 297 -14.13 -22.60 -14.51
CA PRO A 297 -14.25 -23.82 -13.72
C PRO A 297 -13.36 -23.86 -12.47
N ASN A 298 -12.34 -22.98 -12.38
CA ASN A 298 -11.37 -23.00 -11.30
C ASN A 298 -11.91 -22.23 -10.08
N PRO A 299 -12.00 -22.85 -8.88
CA PRO A 299 -12.42 -22.15 -7.67
C PRO A 299 -11.37 -21.12 -7.26
N ILE A 300 -11.77 -20.10 -6.50
CA ILE A 300 -10.82 -19.16 -5.90
C ILE A 300 -10.10 -19.80 -4.71
N GLU A 301 -8.79 -19.58 -4.62
CA GLU A 301 -7.95 -20.04 -3.52
C GLU A 301 -7.07 -18.91 -2.98
N MET A 302 -6.81 -18.94 -1.67
CA MET A 302 -5.88 -17.99 -1.07
C MET A 302 -4.46 -18.20 -1.60
N GLN A 303 -3.77 -17.10 -1.84
CA GLN A 303 -2.41 -17.07 -2.34
C GLN A 303 -1.45 -16.57 -1.24
N THR A 304 -0.16 -16.54 -1.54
CA THR A 304 0.85 -15.95 -0.65
C THR A 304 1.75 -15.02 -1.45
N TYR A 305 1.16 -13.93 -1.93
CA TYR A 305 1.89 -12.97 -2.75
C TYR A 305 2.87 -12.16 -1.91
N ASN A 306 4.05 -11.94 -2.50
CA ASN A 306 5.09 -11.08 -1.97
C ASN A 306 5.75 -10.39 -3.16
N TRP A 307 5.27 -9.18 -3.44
CA TRP A 307 5.69 -8.38 -4.59
C TRP A 307 6.52 -7.19 -4.15
N GLU A 308 7.32 -6.70 -5.08
CA GLU A 308 8.26 -5.61 -4.88
C GLU A 308 8.11 -4.64 -6.06
N ILE A 309 7.99 -3.33 -5.80
CA ILE A 309 7.99 -2.30 -6.84
C ILE A 309 9.03 -1.20 -6.51
N PRO A 310 9.71 -0.63 -7.53
CA PRO A 310 10.60 0.51 -7.34
C PRO A 310 9.89 1.74 -6.77
N ARG A 311 10.54 2.44 -5.83
CA ARG A 311 10.07 3.73 -5.30
C ARG A 311 10.38 4.92 -6.20
N TYR A 312 11.43 4.78 -7.02
CA TYR A 312 11.97 5.84 -7.86
C TYR A 312 12.10 5.31 -9.29
N PRO A 313 10.96 5.04 -9.96
CA PRO A 313 10.98 4.53 -11.31
C PRO A 313 11.66 5.54 -12.25
N LYS A 314 12.45 5.04 -13.21
CA LYS A 314 13.15 5.86 -14.19
C LYS A 314 12.70 5.47 -15.59
N ILE A 315 12.42 6.47 -16.41
CA ILE A 315 12.04 6.25 -17.80
C ILE A 315 13.23 5.63 -18.53
N SER A 316 12.97 4.54 -19.24
CA SER A 316 13.88 3.90 -20.18
C SER A 316 13.51 4.30 -21.61
N ASP A 317 14.53 4.60 -22.42
CA ASP A 317 14.37 4.80 -23.87
C ASP A 317 14.08 3.49 -24.62
N LYS A 318 14.27 2.35 -23.95
CA LYS A 318 13.97 1.01 -24.47
C LYS A 318 12.95 0.35 -23.55
N PRO A 319 11.64 0.50 -23.83
CA PRO A 319 10.62 -0.14 -23.03
C PRO A 319 10.75 -1.66 -23.04
N GLN A 320 10.52 -2.28 -21.88
CA GLN A 320 10.57 -3.73 -21.70
C GLN A 320 9.18 -4.34 -21.94
N GLN A 321 9.09 -5.43 -22.69
CA GLN A 321 7.82 -6.13 -22.88
C GLN A 321 7.29 -6.69 -21.55
N ILE A 322 6.00 -6.45 -21.24
CA ILE A 322 5.35 -7.08 -20.08
C ILE A 322 5.18 -8.59 -20.32
N PRO A 323 5.05 -9.41 -19.26
CA PRO A 323 4.55 -10.77 -19.42
C PRO A 323 3.16 -10.74 -20.08
N LEU A 324 3.00 -11.41 -21.22
CA LEU A 324 1.68 -11.57 -21.85
C LEU A 324 0.79 -12.56 -21.08
N LEU A 325 1.40 -13.36 -20.20
CA LEU A 325 0.75 -14.26 -19.26
C LEU A 325 1.36 -14.05 -17.87
N GLY A 326 0.49 -13.87 -16.88
CA GLY A 326 0.91 -13.65 -15.49
C GLY A 326 1.09 -12.18 -15.14
N LEU A 327 1.64 -11.94 -13.95
CA LEU A 327 1.64 -10.63 -13.29
C LEU A 327 2.31 -9.53 -14.11
N ALA A 328 1.53 -8.51 -14.46
CA ALA A 328 1.99 -7.28 -15.09
C ALA A 328 1.98 -6.08 -14.14
N ALA A 329 0.99 -6.04 -13.23
CA ALA A 329 0.82 -4.95 -12.27
C ALA A 329 0.02 -5.39 -11.03
N ILE A 330 -0.09 -4.50 -10.05
CA ILE A 330 -0.71 -4.74 -8.75
C ILE A 330 -1.69 -3.60 -8.45
N LEU A 331 -2.95 -3.92 -8.19
CA LEU A 331 -3.94 -2.94 -7.77
C LEU A 331 -3.67 -2.47 -6.33
N THR A 332 -4.13 -1.26 -6.01
CA THR A 332 -4.00 -0.63 -4.68
C THR A 332 -4.73 -1.39 -3.56
N VAL A 333 -5.63 -2.30 -3.92
CA VAL A 333 -6.30 -3.24 -3.00
C VAL A 333 -5.55 -4.56 -2.81
N GLY A 334 -4.39 -4.76 -3.44
CA GLY A 334 -3.56 -5.96 -3.30
C GLY A 334 -3.88 -7.09 -4.27
N LEU A 335 -4.59 -6.82 -5.36
CA LEU A 335 -4.95 -7.84 -6.36
C LEU A 335 -4.08 -7.72 -7.63
N PRO A 336 -3.75 -8.85 -8.28
CA PRO A 336 -2.89 -8.84 -9.46
C PRO A 336 -3.64 -8.44 -10.72
N VAL A 337 -2.95 -7.71 -11.60
CA VAL A 337 -3.35 -7.49 -12.99
C VAL A 337 -2.38 -8.29 -13.86
N TYR A 338 -2.92 -9.15 -14.72
CA TYR A 338 -2.11 -9.98 -15.61
C TYR A 338 -1.94 -9.32 -16.98
N GLY A 339 -0.99 -9.87 -17.76
CA GLY A 339 -0.89 -9.57 -19.17
C GLY A 339 -2.20 -9.85 -19.91
N PRO A 340 -2.40 -9.23 -21.08
CA PRO A 340 -3.72 -9.15 -21.72
C PRO A 340 -4.22 -10.45 -22.38
N ASN A 341 -3.41 -11.51 -22.39
CA ASN A 341 -3.79 -12.78 -23.01
C ASN A 341 -4.27 -13.78 -21.93
N GLU A 342 -5.23 -14.62 -22.29
CA GLU A 342 -5.51 -15.85 -21.54
C GLU A 342 -4.48 -16.96 -21.87
N ALA A 343 -4.39 -18.00 -21.04
CA ALA A 343 -3.65 -19.20 -21.36
C ALA A 343 -4.16 -19.91 -22.63
N GLN A 344 -3.47 -20.98 -23.04
CA GLN A 344 -3.74 -21.67 -24.31
C GLN A 344 -5.14 -22.29 -24.43
N HIS A 345 -5.80 -22.59 -23.31
CA HIS A 345 -7.12 -23.23 -23.28
C HIS A 345 -8.11 -22.35 -22.52
N PRO A 346 -9.40 -22.27 -22.94
CA PRO A 346 -10.00 -22.94 -24.10
C PRO A 346 -9.69 -22.29 -25.45
N HIS A 347 -9.29 -21.01 -25.44
CA HIS A 347 -9.05 -20.23 -26.65
C HIS A 347 -7.61 -19.71 -26.63
N PRO A 348 -6.75 -20.15 -27.56
CA PRO A 348 -5.32 -19.96 -27.43
C PRO A 348 -4.94 -18.48 -27.43
N PHE A 349 -4.50 -18.00 -26.27
CA PHE A 349 -4.00 -16.64 -26.08
C PHE A 349 -4.98 -15.55 -26.54
N GLY A 350 -6.28 -15.84 -26.40
CA GLY A 350 -7.35 -14.91 -26.70
C GLY A 350 -7.53 -13.83 -25.63
N ASP A 351 -8.36 -12.85 -25.96
CA ASP A 351 -8.79 -11.77 -25.07
C ASP A 351 -9.90 -12.27 -24.12
N PRO A 352 -9.67 -12.29 -22.80
CA PRO A 352 -10.69 -12.71 -21.83
C PRO A 352 -11.96 -11.86 -21.81
N LEU A 353 -11.86 -10.56 -22.13
CA LEU A 353 -13.02 -9.67 -22.17
C LEU A 353 -13.93 -10.05 -23.33
N ILE A 354 -13.35 -10.16 -24.54
CA ILE A 354 -14.09 -10.51 -25.76
C ILE A 354 -14.64 -11.94 -25.67
N ASN A 355 -13.91 -12.85 -25.04
CA ASN A 355 -14.36 -14.23 -24.84
C ASN A 355 -15.30 -14.40 -23.63
N GLU A 356 -15.79 -13.31 -23.04
CA GLU A 356 -16.77 -13.29 -21.95
C GLU A 356 -16.37 -14.09 -20.69
N ALA A 357 -15.06 -14.23 -20.45
CA ALA A 357 -14.49 -15.04 -19.38
C ALA A 357 -14.42 -14.30 -18.03
N LEU A 358 -14.57 -12.97 -18.04
CA LEU A 358 -14.42 -12.11 -16.87
C LEU A 358 -15.71 -11.98 -16.06
N ASP A 359 -15.58 -11.64 -14.78
CA ASP A 359 -16.69 -11.26 -13.92
C ASP A 359 -17.05 -9.77 -14.08
N TYR A 360 -18.03 -9.30 -13.30
CA TYR A 360 -18.50 -7.91 -13.35
C TYR A 360 -17.44 -6.88 -12.94
N CYS A 361 -16.39 -7.30 -12.23
CA CYS A 361 -15.26 -6.43 -11.89
C CYS A 361 -14.11 -6.58 -12.91
N HIS A 362 -14.30 -7.37 -13.95
CA HIS A 362 -13.35 -7.66 -15.01
C HIS A 362 -12.12 -8.47 -14.60
N GLY A 363 -12.30 -9.35 -13.61
CA GLY A 363 -11.31 -10.36 -13.24
C GLY A 363 -11.88 -11.77 -13.31
N HIS A 364 -11.01 -12.76 -13.14
CA HIS A 364 -11.40 -14.17 -13.03
C HIS A 364 -10.32 -15.01 -12.37
N THR A 365 -10.61 -16.30 -12.15
CA THR A 365 -9.69 -17.26 -11.52
C THR A 365 -8.94 -18.10 -12.56
N ALA A 366 -7.61 -18.16 -12.41
CA ALA A 366 -6.76 -19.10 -13.16
C ALA A 366 -6.73 -20.49 -12.49
N GLY A 367 -6.06 -21.44 -13.16
CA GLY A 367 -5.97 -22.85 -12.73
C GLY A 367 -5.29 -23.11 -11.38
N ARG A 368 -4.72 -22.09 -10.71
CA ARG A 368 -4.17 -22.20 -9.35
C ARG A 368 -5.06 -21.50 -8.31
N GLY A 369 -6.29 -21.19 -8.70
CA GLY A 369 -7.26 -20.45 -7.90
C GLY A 369 -6.91 -18.98 -7.68
N ASP A 370 -5.91 -18.45 -8.38
CA ASP A 370 -5.54 -17.04 -8.31
C ASP A 370 -6.52 -16.16 -9.09
N TYR A 371 -7.24 -15.30 -8.38
CA TYR A 371 -8.05 -14.25 -8.96
C TYR A 371 -7.16 -13.11 -9.50
N HIS A 372 -7.38 -12.68 -10.74
CA HIS A 372 -6.61 -11.63 -11.40
C HIS A 372 -7.44 -10.88 -12.44
N PHE A 373 -7.01 -9.64 -12.74
CA PHE A 373 -7.66 -8.75 -13.71
C PHE A 373 -6.97 -8.80 -15.07
N HIS A 374 -7.78 -8.62 -16.12
CA HIS A 374 -7.33 -8.42 -17.51
C HIS A 374 -7.74 -7.06 -18.08
N TYR A 375 -8.72 -6.40 -17.44
CA TYR A 375 -9.28 -5.12 -17.84
C TYR A 375 -9.44 -4.21 -16.60
N ALA A 376 -9.88 -2.96 -16.83
CA ALA A 376 -10.12 -1.97 -15.79
C ALA A 376 -11.01 -2.52 -14.64
N PRO A 377 -10.60 -2.38 -13.36
CA PRO A 377 -11.37 -2.85 -12.21
C PRO A 377 -12.52 -1.88 -11.88
N THR A 378 -13.51 -1.78 -12.76
CA THR A 378 -14.58 -0.77 -12.70
C THR A 378 -15.37 -0.83 -11.39
N CYS A 379 -15.58 -2.02 -10.82
CA CYS A 379 -16.27 -2.16 -9.54
C CYS A 379 -15.52 -1.52 -8.35
N LEU A 380 -14.23 -1.21 -8.50
CA LEU A 380 -13.40 -0.53 -7.51
C LEU A 380 -13.28 0.98 -7.76
N LEU A 381 -13.81 1.46 -8.89
CA LEU A 381 -13.84 2.89 -9.20
C LEU A 381 -15.04 3.53 -8.53
N LYS A 382 -14.85 4.74 -8.02
CA LYS A 382 -15.95 5.50 -7.44
C LYS A 382 -16.73 6.18 -8.53
N THR A 383 -18.04 6.11 -8.45
CA THR A 383 -18.89 6.86 -9.34
C THR A 383 -19.07 8.29 -8.85
N PRO A 384 -18.74 9.30 -9.65
CA PRO A 384 -19.07 10.68 -9.35
C PRO A 384 -20.52 11.03 -9.71
N ASP A 385 -20.95 12.16 -9.15
CA ASP A 385 -22.25 12.80 -9.22
C ASP A 385 -22.41 13.78 -10.41
N GLY A 386 -21.53 13.79 -11.43
CA GLY A 386 -21.65 14.80 -12.48
C GLY A 386 -20.63 14.80 -13.64
N LYS A 387 -20.27 16.03 -14.07
CA LYS A 387 -19.64 16.42 -15.36
C LYS A 387 -18.11 16.57 -15.32
N GLU A 388 -17.45 16.38 -14.18
CA GLU A 388 -16.01 16.63 -14.01
C GLU A 388 -15.15 15.39 -14.29
N GLU A 389 -13.92 15.60 -14.76
CA GLU A 389 -12.94 14.54 -15.01
C GLU A 389 -12.41 13.92 -13.70
N HIS A 390 -12.24 12.61 -13.67
CA HIS A 390 -11.73 11.88 -12.52
C HIS A 390 -10.38 11.25 -12.78
N TYR A 391 -9.47 11.42 -11.82
CA TYR A 391 -8.16 10.80 -11.79
C TYR A 391 -8.05 9.90 -10.56
N ASN A 392 -7.90 8.59 -10.77
CA ASN A 392 -7.74 7.63 -9.68
C ASN A 392 -6.56 6.70 -9.93
N VAL A 393 -5.60 6.64 -9.00
CA VAL A 393 -4.53 5.64 -9.05
C VAL A 393 -5.09 4.31 -8.59
N VAL A 394 -5.31 3.39 -9.55
CA VAL A 394 -5.90 2.07 -9.29
C VAL A 394 -4.85 1.02 -8.92
N GLY A 395 -3.59 1.27 -9.24
CA GLY A 395 -2.52 0.31 -9.07
C GLY A 395 -1.15 0.85 -9.46
N TYR A 396 -0.16 -0.03 -9.37
CA TYR A 396 1.21 0.21 -9.78
C TYR A 396 1.70 -0.95 -10.63
N SER A 397 2.40 -0.63 -11.71
CA SER A 397 3.12 -1.58 -12.54
C SER A 397 4.38 -2.10 -11.84
N LEU A 398 4.94 -3.21 -12.31
CA LEU A 398 6.16 -3.80 -11.72
C LEU A 398 7.44 -2.96 -11.91
N ASP A 399 7.42 -1.97 -12.80
CA ASP A 399 8.47 -0.96 -12.93
C ASP A 399 8.26 0.27 -12.04
N GLY A 400 7.16 0.32 -11.26
CA GLY A 400 6.94 1.29 -10.19
C GLY A 400 6.16 2.55 -10.57
N TYR A 401 5.69 2.66 -11.81
CA TYR A 401 4.83 3.77 -12.25
C TYR A 401 3.36 3.54 -11.86
N PRO A 402 2.59 4.61 -11.59
CA PRO A 402 1.17 4.49 -11.29
C PRO A 402 0.36 4.10 -12.53
N ILE A 403 -0.73 3.38 -12.29
CA ILE A 403 -1.79 3.09 -13.26
C ILE A 403 -3.00 3.93 -12.89
N VAL A 404 -3.44 4.77 -13.81
CA VAL A 404 -4.45 5.80 -13.57
C VAL A 404 -5.72 5.48 -14.37
N ALA A 405 -6.85 5.47 -13.68
CA ALA A 405 -8.16 5.61 -14.31
C ALA A 405 -8.40 7.10 -14.55
N HIS A 406 -8.56 7.49 -15.82
CA HIS A 406 -8.93 8.84 -16.22
C HIS A 406 -10.24 8.79 -17.02
N TYR A 407 -11.34 9.26 -16.42
CA TYR A 407 -12.69 9.08 -16.98
C TYR A 407 -13.67 10.20 -16.61
N LEU A 408 -14.74 10.29 -17.39
CA LEU A 408 -15.99 10.98 -17.09
C LEU A 408 -17.11 9.96 -16.89
N SER A 409 -18.13 10.28 -16.10
CA SER A 409 -19.39 9.52 -16.13
C SER A 409 -20.08 9.72 -17.47
N VAL A 410 -20.69 8.66 -18.01
CA VAL A 410 -21.63 8.81 -19.14
C VAL A 410 -22.94 9.34 -18.58
N LEU A 411 -23.44 10.44 -19.14
CA LEU A 411 -24.65 11.12 -18.68
C LEU A 411 -25.74 11.10 -19.75
N ASP A 412 -27.00 11.08 -19.32
CA ASP A 412 -28.17 11.27 -20.18
C ASP A 412 -28.35 12.75 -20.55
N GLU A 413 -29.38 13.05 -21.34
CA GLU A 413 -29.69 14.43 -21.78
C GLU A 413 -30.00 15.40 -20.61
N LYS A 414 -30.39 14.87 -19.44
CA LYS A 414 -30.67 15.64 -18.22
C LYS A 414 -29.43 15.83 -17.35
N GLY A 415 -28.33 15.14 -17.68
CA GLY A 415 -27.09 15.15 -16.91
C GLY A 415 -27.06 14.09 -15.81
N ASP A 416 -28.00 13.14 -15.80
CA ASP A 416 -28.03 12.03 -14.86
C ASP A 416 -27.13 10.88 -15.38
N PRO A 417 -26.40 10.15 -14.51
CA PRO A 417 -25.55 9.05 -14.97
C PRO A 417 -26.34 7.92 -15.64
N ILE A 418 -25.87 7.47 -16.81
CA ILE A 418 -26.40 6.31 -17.52
C ILE A 418 -25.81 5.04 -16.92
N LEU A 419 -26.71 4.13 -16.54
CA LEU A 419 -26.37 2.78 -16.11
C LEU A 419 -26.47 1.80 -17.29
N ASP A 420 -25.66 0.76 -17.28
CA ASP A 420 -25.78 -0.37 -18.21
C ASP A 420 -26.94 -1.30 -17.82
N SER A 421 -27.13 -2.39 -18.58
CA SER A 421 -28.22 -3.35 -18.34
C SER A 421 -28.15 -4.06 -16.99
N ASN A 422 -26.99 -4.06 -16.33
CA ASN A 422 -26.78 -4.64 -15.02
C ASN A 422 -26.91 -3.60 -13.89
N GLY A 423 -27.21 -2.34 -14.23
CA GLY A 423 -27.27 -1.24 -13.28
C GLY A 423 -25.90 -0.67 -12.91
N GLU A 424 -24.85 -0.98 -13.68
CA GLU A 424 -23.49 -0.49 -13.45
C GLU A 424 -23.22 0.81 -14.21
N PHE A 425 -22.38 1.68 -13.67
CA PHE A 425 -22.07 2.94 -14.33
C PHE A 425 -21.20 2.76 -15.56
N GLN A 426 -21.47 3.56 -16.58
CA GLN A 426 -20.64 3.60 -17.77
C GLN A 426 -19.54 4.65 -17.64
N PHE A 427 -18.35 4.28 -18.12
CA PHE A 427 -17.13 5.08 -18.04
C PHE A 427 -16.80 5.61 -19.42
N ASN A 428 -16.80 6.94 -19.56
CA ASN A 428 -16.21 7.59 -20.71
C ASN A 428 -14.71 7.76 -20.46
N TRP A 429 -13.91 6.80 -20.91
CA TRP A 429 -12.45 6.82 -20.78
C TRP A 429 -11.85 7.98 -21.57
N GLN A 430 -11.04 8.80 -20.92
CA GLN A 430 -10.46 10.01 -21.51
C GLN A 430 -9.11 9.77 -22.21
N GLU A 431 -8.61 8.53 -22.19
CA GLU A 431 -7.33 8.16 -22.77
C GLU A 431 -7.52 7.13 -23.89
N VAL A 432 -6.78 7.32 -24.98
CA VAL A 432 -6.91 6.57 -26.22
C VAL A 432 -5.59 5.86 -26.49
N SER A 433 -5.66 4.53 -26.60
CA SER A 433 -4.53 3.66 -26.91
C SER A 433 -3.98 3.99 -28.29
N GLY A 434 -2.70 3.70 -28.53
CA GLY A 434 -2.14 3.77 -29.89
C GLY A 434 -2.26 2.46 -30.67
N TYR A 435 -2.85 1.40 -30.12
CA TYR A 435 -2.93 0.09 -30.76
C TYR A 435 -4.18 -0.05 -31.63
N GLU A 436 -4.00 -0.56 -32.86
CA GLU A 436 -5.09 -0.86 -33.79
C GLU A 436 -5.11 -2.35 -34.13
N PRO A 437 -6.28 -3.00 -34.16
CA PRO A 437 -6.40 -4.36 -34.63
C PRO A 437 -6.21 -4.43 -36.15
N ASN A 438 -5.74 -5.56 -36.65
CA ASN A 438 -5.78 -5.83 -38.08
C ASN A 438 -7.23 -5.97 -38.59
N ASP A 439 -7.43 -5.76 -39.89
CA ASP A 439 -8.78 -5.72 -40.48
C ASP A 439 -9.55 -7.04 -40.38
N SER A 440 -8.85 -8.19 -40.37
CA SER A 440 -9.49 -9.49 -40.21
C SER A 440 -10.04 -9.64 -38.80
N TYR A 441 -9.22 -9.32 -37.79
CA TYR A 441 -9.63 -9.36 -36.40
C TYR A 441 -10.77 -8.38 -36.11
N ARG A 442 -10.69 -7.15 -36.64
CA ARG A 442 -11.76 -6.15 -36.52
C ARG A 442 -13.08 -6.68 -37.08
N ARG A 443 -13.07 -7.23 -38.29
CA ARG A 443 -14.28 -7.70 -38.98
C ARG A 443 -14.87 -8.96 -38.38
N GLU A 444 -14.01 -9.94 -38.07
CA GLU A 444 -14.46 -11.29 -37.75
C GLU A 444 -14.65 -11.53 -36.26
N VAL A 445 -13.89 -10.84 -35.41
CA VAL A 445 -13.91 -11.01 -33.95
C VAL A 445 -14.61 -9.83 -33.29
N LEU A 446 -14.12 -8.61 -33.47
CA LEU A 446 -14.71 -7.44 -32.78
C LEU A 446 -16.12 -7.09 -33.26
N ASN A 447 -16.34 -7.13 -34.57
CA ASN A 447 -17.63 -6.84 -35.21
C ASN A 447 -18.33 -8.11 -35.70
N GLY A 448 -17.78 -9.29 -35.40
CA GLY A 448 -18.27 -10.57 -35.87
C GLY A 448 -18.59 -11.51 -34.72
N THR A 449 -18.57 -12.80 -35.00
CA THR A 449 -18.93 -13.85 -34.03
C THR A 449 -17.78 -14.83 -33.78
N LYS A 450 -16.60 -14.60 -34.36
CA LYS A 450 -15.45 -15.47 -34.12
C LYS A 450 -14.86 -15.19 -32.75
N THR A 451 -14.44 -16.26 -32.08
CA THR A 451 -13.72 -16.20 -30.82
C THR A 451 -12.36 -15.52 -30.97
N SER A 452 -11.95 -14.75 -29.95
CA SER A 452 -10.62 -14.15 -29.89
C SER A 452 -9.53 -15.21 -29.66
N THR A 453 -8.46 -15.16 -30.47
CA THR A 453 -7.25 -15.98 -30.31
C THR A 453 -6.01 -15.15 -30.67
N TYR A 454 -4.87 -15.44 -30.03
CA TYR A 454 -3.59 -14.76 -30.24
C TYR A 454 -3.73 -13.24 -30.25
N VAL A 455 -4.46 -12.68 -29.28
CA VAL A 455 -4.92 -11.28 -29.31
C VAL A 455 -3.76 -10.30 -29.45
N TRP A 456 -2.65 -10.55 -28.75
CA TRP A 456 -1.48 -9.68 -28.82
C TRP A 456 -0.94 -9.51 -30.24
N GLU A 457 -0.89 -10.59 -31.02
CA GLU A 457 -0.44 -10.56 -32.42
C GLU A 457 -1.46 -9.91 -33.37
N GLN A 458 -2.71 -9.71 -32.95
CA GLN A 458 -3.74 -9.10 -33.78
C GLN A 458 -3.67 -7.58 -33.78
N TYR A 459 -3.00 -6.98 -32.79
CA TYR A 459 -2.88 -5.54 -32.63
C TYR A 459 -1.48 -5.05 -32.97
N LYS A 460 -1.41 -3.85 -33.52
CA LYS A 460 -0.14 -3.15 -33.78
C LYS A 460 -0.21 -1.73 -33.25
N TYR A 461 0.87 -1.29 -32.61
CA TYR A 461 1.02 0.10 -32.24
C TYR A 461 1.20 0.99 -33.48
N MET A 462 0.37 2.03 -33.57
CA MET A 462 0.32 2.98 -34.66
C MET A 462 0.64 4.37 -34.14
N ALA A 463 1.89 4.80 -34.32
CA ALA A 463 2.36 6.11 -33.86
C ALA A 463 1.68 7.31 -34.56
N ASN A 464 0.89 7.09 -35.62
CA ASN A 464 0.12 8.14 -36.27
C ASN A 464 -1.39 7.90 -36.18
N ARG A 465 -1.82 7.03 -35.24
CA ARG A 465 -3.25 6.81 -34.99
C ARG A 465 -3.91 8.15 -34.62
N PRO A 466 -4.99 8.55 -35.30
CA PRO A 466 -5.77 9.73 -34.92
C PRO A 466 -6.19 9.66 -33.46
N ASP A 467 -6.23 10.79 -32.78
CA ASP A 467 -6.76 10.97 -31.42
C ASP A 467 -6.08 10.16 -30.30
N ARG A 468 -5.04 9.37 -30.60
CA ARG A 468 -4.26 8.67 -29.57
C ARG A 468 -3.73 9.66 -28.55
N THR A 469 -3.82 9.30 -27.28
CA THR A 469 -3.21 10.05 -26.18
C THR A 469 -2.01 9.32 -25.60
N LEU A 470 -1.91 8.01 -25.82
CA LEU A 470 -0.93 7.13 -25.17
C LEU A 470 0.21 6.68 -26.10
N ASP A 471 1.38 6.48 -25.50
CA ASP A 471 2.57 5.94 -26.15
C ASP A 471 2.50 4.41 -26.31
N GLU A 472 3.55 3.80 -26.86
CA GLU A 472 3.59 2.35 -27.14
C GLU A 472 3.49 1.46 -25.89
N CYS A 473 3.64 2.03 -24.69
CA CYS A 473 3.55 1.36 -23.40
C CYS A 473 2.13 1.45 -22.80
N ASN A 474 1.19 2.09 -23.51
CA ASN A 474 -0.16 2.43 -23.03
C ASN A 474 -0.14 3.38 -21.82
N GLY A 475 0.77 4.35 -21.88
CA GLY A 475 0.86 5.41 -20.89
C GLY A 475 1.37 6.70 -21.53
N ARG A 476 1.61 7.73 -20.73
CA ARG A 476 2.17 8.99 -21.22
C ARG A 476 2.93 9.73 -20.12
N ARG A 477 3.79 10.65 -20.55
CA ARG A 477 4.38 11.63 -19.64
C ARG A 477 3.26 12.49 -19.05
N LEU A 478 3.37 12.77 -17.76
CA LEU A 478 2.44 13.61 -17.01
C LEU A 478 2.75 15.09 -17.28
N ASN A 479 1.72 15.92 -17.37
CA ASN A 479 1.85 17.33 -17.73
C ASN A 479 0.92 18.22 -16.89
N LYS A 480 1.04 19.54 -17.10
CA LYS A 480 0.06 20.49 -16.56
C LYS A 480 -1.15 20.52 -17.48
N ARG A 481 -2.35 20.45 -16.89
CA ARG A 481 -3.63 20.47 -17.58
C ARG A 481 -4.51 21.58 -17.05
N LYS A 482 -5.45 22.01 -17.88
CA LYS A 482 -6.52 22.93 -17.47
C LYS A 482 -7.79 22.11 -17.34
N LEU A 483 -8.35 22.05 -16.13
CA LEU A 483 -9.58 21.32 -15.86
C LEU A 483 -10.79 22.06 -16.47
N ALA A 484 -11.93 21.37 -16.57
CA ALA A 484 -13.19 21.96 -17.03
C ALA A 484 -13.63 23.16 -16.17
N SER A 485 -13.27 23.16 -14.87
CA SER A 485 -13.47 24.29 -13.95
C SER A 485 -12.62 25.53 -14.30
N GLY A 486 -11.61 25.38 -15.16
CA GLY A 486 -10.63 26.39 -15.51
C GLY A 486 -9.37 26.41 -14.63
N GLU A 487 -9.33 25.59 -13.57
CA GLU A 487 -8.17 25.46 -12.69
C GLU A 487 -6.99 24.75 -13.37
N GLU A 488 -5.77 25.15 -13.01
CA GLU A 488 -4.56 24.44 -13.42
C GLU A 488 -4.30 23.23 -12.52
N PHE A 489 -4.10 22.07 -13.13
CA PHE A 489 -3.79 20.81 -12.47
C PHE A 489 -2.42 20.30 -12.95
N ASP A 490 -1.42 20.26 -12.05
CA ASP A 490 -0.13 19.62 -12.37
C ASP A 490 -0.18 18.14 -11.99
N GLU A 491 -0.33 17.28 -13.00
CA GLU A 491 -0.37 15.85 -12.81
C GLU A 491 0.91 15.31 -12.14
N ARG A 492 2.08 15.91 -12.42
CA ARG A 492 3.35 15.43 -11.86
C ARG A 492 3.42 15.70 -10.36
N GLU A 493 2.95 16.86 -9.93
CA GLU A 493 2.86 17.19 -8.51
C GLU A 493 1.79 16.32 -7.82
N PHE A 494 0.63 16.15 -8.46
CA PHE A 494 -0.45 15.37 -7.91
C PHE A 494 -0.08 13.91 -7.74
N PHE A 495 0.50 13.27 -8.76
CA PHE A 495 0.90 11.86 -8.71
C PHE A 495 2.28 11.63 -8.08
N GLN A 496 3.13 12.66 -8.02
CA GLN A 496 4.55 12.58 -7.66
C GLN A 496 5.33 11.64 -8.59
N SER A 497 5.03 11.73 -9.90
CA SER A 497 5.61 10.90 -10.97
C SER A 497 5.75 11.71 -12.26
N ASP A 498 6.68 11.34 -13.14
CA ASP A 498 6.86 11.94 -14.47
C ASP A 498 6.09 11.21 -15.58
N TYR A 499 5.60 10.00 -15.30
CA TYR A 499 4.92 9.13 -16.25
C TYR A 499 3.84 8.32 -15.52
N ALA A 500 2.77 7.96 -16.22
CA ALA A 500 1.76 7.04 -15.75
C ALA A 500 1.23 6.17 -16.90
N TYR A 501 0.81 4.95 -16.56
CA TYR A 501 -0.06 4.15 -17.41
C TYR A 501 -1.49 4.56 -17.21
N PHE A 502 -2.32 4.37 -18.23
CA PHE A 502 -3.73 4.72 -18.17
C PHE A 502 -4.60 3.54 -18.57
N LEU A 503 -5.71 3.38 -17.84
CA LEU A 503 -6.76 2.47 -18.24
C LEU A 503 -7.46 3.00 -19.49
N THR A 504 -7.78 2.10 -20.41
CA THR A 504 -8.44 2.43 -21.68
C THR A 504 -9.65 1.53 -21.90
N GLY A 505 -10.64 2.05 -22.63
CA GLY A 505 -11.80 1.27 -23.09
C GLY A 505 -11.47 0.27 -24.20
N GLU A 506 -10.24 0.31 -24.70
CA GLU A 506 -9.77 -0.44 -25.86
C GLU A 506 -8.41 -1.10 -25.57
N PHE A 507 -8.10 -2.13 -26.36
CA PHE A 507 -6.88 -2.90 -26.18
C PHE A 507 -5.61 -2.05 -26.46
N PRO A 508 -4.53 -2.22 -25.68
CA PRO A 508 -4.41 -3.01 -24.47
C PRO A 508 -4.93 -2.21 -23.28
N TYR A 509 -5.79 -2.82 -22.45
CA TYR A 509 -6.65 -2.11 -21.49
C TYR A 509 -5.94 -1.46 -20.30
N VAL A 510 -4.68 -1.81 -20.04
CA VAL A 510 -3.92 -1.37 -18.86
C VAL A 510 -2.52 -0.92 -19.23
N LEU A 511 -1.65 -1.85 -19.62
CA LEU A 511 -0.28 -1.56 -20.07
C LEU A 511 0.16 -2.58 -21.12
N SER A 512 1.08 -2.17 -21.99
CA SER A 512 1.62 -3.01 -23.07
C SER A 512 3.12 -3.29 -22.92
N LYS A 513 3.87 -2.36 -22.34
CA LYS A 513 5.29 -2.45 -22.05
C LYS A 513 5.58 -1.72 -20.75
N TYR A 514 6.64 -2.10 -20.06
CA TYR A 514 7.22 -1.30 -18.99
C TYR A 514 8.06 -0.17 -19.57
N LYS A 515 7.70 1.06 -19.23
CA LYS A 515 8.42 2.29 -19.54
C LYS A 515 9.70 2.41 -18.73
N GLY A 516 9.73 1.85 -17.52
CA GLY A 516 10.92 1.74 -16.68
C GLY A 516 11.48 0.33 -16.62
N GLU A 517 12.36 0.10 -15.66
CA GLU A 517 12.94 -1.22 -15.39
C GLU A 517 12.07 -1.98 -14.37
N ALA A 518 11.45 -3.07 -14.81
CA ALA A 518 10.63 -3.89 -13.93
C ALA A 518 11.49 -4.80 -13.05
N LYS A 519 11.21 -4.81 -11.74
CA LYS A 519 11.78 -5.77 -10.79
C LYS A 519 11.05 -7.12 -10.91
N VAL A 520 11.10 -7.75 -12.08
CA VAL A 520 10.54 -9.09 -12.27
C VAL A 520 11.50 -10.08 -11.60
N ARG A 521 11.10 -10.75 -10.52
CA ARG A 521 11.78 -11.99 -10.14
C ARG A 521 11.61 -12.96 -11.30
N SER A 522 12.70 -13.26 -12.01
CA SER A 522 12.78 -14.27 -13.06
C SER A 522 12.33 -15.61 -12.50
N GLY A 523 11.02 -15.86 -12.58
CA GLY A 523 10.36 -16.93 -11.86
C GLY A 523 9.07 -17.38 -12.55
N ARG A 524 8.97 -17.19 -13.88
CA ARG A 524 8.16 -17.97 -14.81
C ARG A 524 8.49 -17.52 -16.23
N ARG A 525 8.65 -18.51 -17.12
CA ARG A 525 9.16 -18.37 -18.49
C ARG A 525 8.46 -17.23 -19.26
N SER A 526 9.21 -16.18 -19.57
CA SER A 526 8.93 -15.34 -20.72
C SER A 526 9.05 -16.21 -21.97
N TYR A 527 7.95 -16.40 -22.71
CA TYR A 527 8.00 -16.98 -24.05
C TYR A 527 8.58 -15.92 -25.01
N ASN A 528 9.89 -15.70 -24.95
CA ASN A 528 10.60 -15.03 -26.04
C ASN A 528 10.97 -16.11 -27.05
N ARG A 529 10.18 -16.24 -28.12
CA ARG A 529 10.58 -17.02 -29.30
C ARG A 529 11.21 -16.08 -30.32
N GLU A 530 12.37 -15.53 -29.99
CA GLU A 530 13.27 -14.95 -30.98
C GLU A 530 14.19 -16.05 -31.53
N GLN A 531 13.96 -16.38 -32.80
CA GLN A 531 14.85 -16.95 -33.82
C GLN A 531 15.91 -18.01 -33.43
N GLY A 532 15.83 -19.18 -34.09
CA GLY A 532 17.04 -19.96 -34.39
C GLY A 532 16.85 -21.48 -34.59
N GLY A 533 17.17 -21.96 -35.79
CA GLY A 533 17.90 -23.23 -35.93
C GLY A 533 17.11 -24.48 -36.36
N ARG A 534 17.35 -24.90 -37.60
CA ARG A 534 16.97 -26.21 -38.17
C ARG A 534 17.23 -27.37 -37.22
N ARG A 535 16.20 -28.21 -36.97
CA ARG A 535 16.36 -29.53 -36.34
C ARG A 535 17.27 -30.40 -37.20
N ARG A 536 18.42 -30.81 -36.67
CA ARG A 536 19.16 -31.98 -37.16
C ARG A 536 18.57 -33.22 -36.50
N ASP A 537 18.23 -34.16 -37.37
CA ASP A 537 17.85 -35.52 -37.08
C ASP A 537 19.02 -36.29 -36.48
N SER A 538 18.76 -37.10 -35.45
CA SER A 538 19.66 -38.19 -35.04
C SER A 538 18.86 -39.26 -34.30
N SER A 539 18.22 -40.12 -35.08
CA SER A 539 17.94 -41.49 -34.66
C SER A 539 19.25 -42.27 -34.49
N ARG A 540 19.45 -42.90 -33.31
CA ARG A 540 19.94 -44.29 -33.11
C ARG A 540 20.57 -44.55 -31.73
N ARG A 541 20.23 -45.74 -31.21
CA ARG A 541 20.78 -46.54 -30.09
C ARG A 541 20.35 -46.07 -28.69
N ARG A 542 19.73 -46.88 -27.84
CA ARG A 542 19.59 -48.35 -27.75
C ARG A 542 18.14 -48.77 -27.59
#